data_AF-A0A3A9USA4-F1
#
_entry.id   AF-A0A3A9USA4-F1
#
_cell.length_a   1.000
_cell.length_b   1.000
_cell.length_c   1.000
_cell.angle_alpha   90.00
_cell.angle_beta   90.00
_cell.angle_gamma   90.00
#
_symmetry.space_group_name_H-M   'P 1'
#
loop_
_entity.id
_entity.type
_entity.pdbx_description
1 polymer ?
#
loop_
_entity_poly.entity_id
_entity_poly.type
_entity_poly.pdbx_seq_one_letter_code
_entity_poly.pdbx_strand_id
1 'polypeptide(L)' 'MISLTSCAKRVIVATPKTKIIRVAPKHSKIVVVRGKRYYFWNGKHYRKTRNGYVYVNIK' A
#
# COMPACT_ATOMS: atom_id res chain seq x y z
N MET A 1 10.34 22.28 -43.11
CA MET A 1 9.56 21.44 -42.18
C MET A 1 10.40 21.17 -40.95
N ILE A 2 9.98 21.64 -39.77
CA ILE A 2 10.71 21.42 -38.50
C ILE A 2 9.98 20.31 -37.75
N SER A 3 10.62 19.14 -37.61
CA SER A 3 10.09 18.03 -36.80
C SER A 3 10.44 18.23 -35.32
N LEU A 4 9.43 18.44 -34.50
CA LEU A 4 9.52 18.51 -33.04
C LEU A 4 9.29 17.11 -32.43
N THR A 5 10.27 16.21 -32.52
CA THR A 5 10.19 14.91 -31.83
C THR A 5 10.68 15.06 -30.40
N SER A 6 9.76 15.32 -29.47
CA SER A 6 10.02 15.32 -28.03
C SER A 6 10.36 13.90 -27.57
N CYS A 7 11.62 13.66 -27.16
CA CYS A 7 12.04 12.39 -26.56
C CYS A 7 11.56 12.31 -25.09
N ALA A 8 10.26 12.06 -24.88
CA ALA A 8 9.70 11.84 -23.56
C ALA A 8 9.90 10.37 -23.14
N LYS A 9 10.72 10.14 -22.11
CA LYS A 9 10.98 8.79 -21.57
C LYS A 9 9.81 8.35 -20.69
N ARG A 10 9.12 7.28 -21.08
CA ARG A 10 8.08 6.65 -20.24
C ARG A 10 8.73 5.94 -19.05
N VAL A 11 8.46 6.42 -17.84
CA VAL A 11 8.85 5.73 -16.60
C VAL A 11 7.78 4.70 -16.25
N ILE A 12 8.13 3.42 -16.37
CA ILE A 12 7.28 2.32 -15.91
C ILE A 12 7.58 2.12 -14.43
N VAL A 13 6.73 2.65 -13.56
CA VAL A 13 6.81 2.38 -12.12
C VAL A 13 6.29 0.96 -11.89
N ALA A 14 7.19 0.02 -11.64
CA ALA A 14 6.81 -1.32 -11.21
C ALA A 14 6.06 -1.21 -9.88
N THR A 15 4.87 -1.82 -9.82
CA THR A 15 4.12 -1.87 -8.56
C THR A 15 4.88 -2.73 -7.55
N PRO A 16 5.10 -2.26 -6.32
CA PRO A 16 5.79 -3.06 -5.33
C PRO A 16 4.98 -4.33 -5.06
N LYS A 17 5.63 -5.50 -5.13
CA LYS A 17 5.03 -6.78 -4.75
C LYS A 17 4.59 -6.70 -3.30
N THR A 18 3.31 -6.44 -3.11
CA THR A 18 2.73 -6.24 -1.79
C THR A 18 2.24 -7.58 -1.27
N LYS A 19 2.82 -8.06 -0.17
CA LYS A 19 2.36 -9.30 0.46
C LYS A 19 0.96 -9.09 1.04
N ILE A 20 -0.03 -9.79 0.49
CA ILE A 20 -1.41 -9.77 0.99
C ILE A 20 -1.53 -10.84 2.08
N ILE A 21 -1.94 -10.40 3.27
CA ILE A 21 -2.27 -11.30 4.38
C ILE A 21 -3.78 -11.56 4.33
N ARG A 22 -4.20 -12.78 4.03
CA ARG A 22 -5.63 -13.10 3.85
C ARG A 22 -6.41 -13.06 5.16
N VAL A 23 -5.80 -13.49 6.26
CA VAL A 23 -6.43 -13.63 7.57
C VAL A 23 -5.69 -12.77 8.60
N ALA A 24 -6.41 -11.92 9.31
CA ALA A 24 -5.84 -11.15 10.41
C ALA A 24 -5.55 -12.08 11.62
N PRO A 25 -4.45 -11.88 12.35
CA PRO A 25 -4.19 -12.62 13.58
C PRO A 25 -5.28 -12.38 14.64
N LYS A 26 -5.54 -13.40 15.48
CA LYS A 26 -6.56 -13.36 16.54
C LYS A 26 -6.41 -12.17 17.50
N HIS A 27 -5.17 -11.77 17.82
CA HIS A 27 -4.87 -10.68 18.75
C HIS A 27 -4.56 -9.34 18.05
N SER A 28 -5.11 -9.12 16.85
CA SER A 28 -4.96 -7.84 16.16
C SER A 28 -5.83 -6.76 16.81
N LYS A 29 -5.30 -5.53 16.88
CA LYS A 29 -6.00 -4.36 17.42
C LYS A 29 -6.37 -3.41 16.29
N ILE A 30 -7.47 -2.68 16.44
CA ILE A 30 -7.84 -1.62 15.49
C ILE A 30 -7.37 -0.29 16.09
N VAL A 31 -6.57 0.45 15.33
CA VAL A 31 -6.03 1.76 15.72
C VAL A 31 -6.49 2.82 14.72
N VAL A 32 -6.75 4.03 15.19
CA VAL A 32 -7.12 5.16 14.33
C VAL A 32 -5.94 6.12 14.26
N VAL A 33 -5.43 6.34 13.05
CA VAL A 33 -4.34 7.29 12.80
C VAL A 33 -4.82 8.31 11.79
N ARG A 34 -4.81 9.60 12.16
CA ARG A 34 -5.29 10.71 11.31
C ARG A 34 -6.71 10.46 10.75
N GLY A 35 -7.63 10.00 11.61
CA GLY A 35 -9.01 9.68 11.25
C GLY A 35 -9.21 8.41 10.41
N LYS A 36 -8.14 7.68 10.07
CA LYS A 36 -8.21 6.43 9.28
C LYS A 36 -8.00 5.21 10.17
N ARG A 37 -8.84 4.19 9.99
CA ARG A 37 -8.74 2.91 10.71
C ARG A 37 -7.66 2.03 10.09
N TYR A 38 -6.79 1.52 10.94
CA TYR A 38 -5.76 0.53 10.62
C TYR A 38 -5.85 -0.63 11.58
N TYR A 39 -5.38 -1.79 11.13
CA TYR A 39 -5.22 -2.97 11.96
C TYR A 39 -3.74 -3.09 12.34
N PHE A 40 -3.47 -3.29 13.62
CA PHE A 40 -2.12 -3.32 14.18
C PHE A 40 -1.81 -4.68 14.78
N TRP A 41 -0.71 -5.27 14.32
CA TRP A 41 -0.13 -6.49 14.89
C TRP A 41 1.35 -6.58 14.56
N ASN A 42 2.15 -7.28 15.38
CA ASN A 42 3.61 -7.39 15.22
C ASN A 42 4.33 -6.04 14.99
N GLY A 43 3.89 -4.97 15.66
CA GLY A 43 4.50 -3.64 15.51
C GLY A 43 4.21 -2.96 14.16
N LYS A 44 3.32 -3.53 13.33
CA LYS A 44 3.06 -3.08 11.96
C LYS A 44 1.61 -2.68 11.77
N HIS A 45 1.39 -1.70 10.91
CA HIS A 45 0.07 -1.22 10.53
C HIS A 45 -0.38 -1.86 9.21
N TYR A 46 -1.66 -2.19 9.15
CA TYR A 46 -2.26 -2.85 8.01
C TYR A 46 -3.59 -2.22 7.64
N ARG A 47 -3.86 -2.15 6.34
CA ARG A 47 -5.12 -1.69 5.78
C ARG A 47 -5.89 -2.88 5.21
N LYS A 48 -7.18 -2.96 5.54
CA LYS A 48 -8.09 -3.95 4.96
C LYS A 48 -8.38 -3.60 3.50
N THR A 49 -8.32 -4.61 2.63
CA THR A 49 -8.64 -4.58 1.20
C THR A 49 -9.65 -5.69 0.89
N ARG A 50 -10.17 -5.75 -0.35
CA ARG A 50 -11.08 -6.82 -0.78
C ARG A 50 -10.48 -8.22 -0.61
N ASN A 51 -9.15 -8.34 -0.77
CA ASN A 51 -8.45 -9.63 -0.82
C ASN A 51 -7.72 -9.98 0.50
N GLY A 52 -7.79 -9.12 1.52
CA GLY A 52 -7.13 -9.34 2.81
C GLY A 52 -6.60 -8.04 3.41
N TYR A 53 -5.37 -8.09 3.90
CA TYR A 53 -4.72 -6.98 4.59
C TYR A 53 -3.35 -6.70 3.97
N VAL A 54 -3.06 -5.41 3.81
CA VAL A 54 -1.84 -4.90 3.20
C VAL A 54 -1.07 -4.10 4.23
N TYR A 55 0.23 -4.35 4.35
CA TYR A 55 1.12 -3.56 5.19
C TYR A 55 1.16 -2.11 4.69
N VAL A 56 1.05 -1.17 5.61
CA VAL A 56 1.16 0.27 5.33
C VAL A 56 2.20 0.86 6.26
N ASN A 57 3.19 1.53 5.68
CA ASN A 57 4.07 2.40 6.44
C ASN A 57 3.33 3.72 6.68
N ILE A 58 2.97 3.97 7.94
CA ILE A 58 2.38 5.24 8.36
C ILE A 58 3.53 6.13 8.79
N LYS A 59 3.74 7.24 8.06
CA LYS A 59 4.66 8.33 8.41
C LYS A 59 3.95 9.39 9.22
#